data_AF-A0A2V2GPY4-F1
#
_entry.id   AF-A0A2V2GPY4-F1
#
_cell.length_a   1.000
_cell.length_b   1.000
_cell.length_c   1.000
_cell.angle_alpha   90.00
_cell.angle_beta   90.00
_cell.angle_gamma   90.00
#
_symmetry.space_group_name_H-M   'P 1'
#
loop_
_entity.id
_entity.type
_entity.pdbx_description
1 polymer ?
#
loop_
_entity_poly.entity_id
_entity_poly.type
_entity_poly.pdbx_seq_one_letter_code
_entity_poly.pdbx_strand_id
1 'polypeptide(L)'
;MQLYYSDPTCKKSRKGTALGGMTPAAAALICDDSDKKRTSDYWIEKICPICGKRFYPPTDEWAYRRGDEYFCSWHCLCEHDRRQEARLRAVGVPKGRLPEARKTERNASVRRDYKRGISVIELARRHSLSRTQIYRIIGTHGVAGNRI
;
A
#
# COMPACT_ATOMS: atom_id res chain seq x y z
N MET A 1 3.02 -3.24 -22.73
CA MET A 1 3.13 -2.13 -23.70
C MET A 1 1.83 -2.13 -24.48
N GLN A 2 0.96 -1.13 -24.53
CA GLN A 2 1.02 0.31 -24.29
C GLN A 2 -0.33 0.70 -23.62
N LEU A 3 -0.31 1.48 -22.53
CA LEU A 3 -0.65 2.91 -22.53
C LEU A 3 -1.90 3.25 -23.35
N TYR A 4 -2.99 3.63 -22.67
CA TYR A 4 -3.87 4.66 -23.22
C TYR A 4 -4.18 5.72 -22.17
N TYR A 5 -3.66 6.89 -22.48
CA TYR A 5 -3.84 8.18 -21.86
C TYR A 5 -5.28 8.71 -22.08
N SER A 6 -5.76 9.45 -21.08
CA SER A 6 -6.56 10.69 -21.16
C SER A 6 -7.88 10.74 -21.96
N ASP A 7 -8.98 10.99 -21.22
CA ASP A 7 -9.87 12.19 -21.25
C ASP A 7 -9.97 13.03 -22.55
N PRO A 8 -10.93 13.97 -22.67
CA PRO A 8 -12.36 13.99 -22.30
C PRO A 8 -13.19 14.58 -23.47
N THR A 9 -14.42 14.12 -23.75
CA THR A 9 -15.36 14.97 -24.52
C THR A 9 -16.80 14.81 -24.06
N CYS A 10 -17.26 15.86 -23.38
CA CYS A 10 -18.62 16.36 -23.41
C CYS A 10 -19.33 16.05 -24.74
N LYS A 11 -20.44 15.31 -24.66
CA LYS A 11 -21.55 15.43 -25.60
C LYS A 11 -22.86 15.49 -24.83
N LYS A 12 -23.24 16.72 -24.46
CA LYS A 12 -24.66 17.08 -24.41
C LYS A 12 -25.26 16.85 -25.80
N SER A 13 -26.49 16.34 -25.81
CA SER A 13 -27.56 16.53 -26.83
C SER A 13 -28.13 15.21 -27.33
N ARG A 14 -29.41 14.95 -27.08
CA ARG A 14 -30.52 15.41 -27.95
C ARG A 14 -31.88 15.24 -27.26
N LYS A 15 -32.76 16.22 -27.52
CA LYS A 15 -34.18 16.27 -27.17
C LYS A 15 -35.03 15.42 -28.13
N GLY A 16 -36.21 15.01 -27.66
CA GLY A 16 -37.41 14.62 -28.43
C GLY A 16 -37.50 13.13 -28.76
N THR A 17 -38.64 12.43 -28.72
CA THR A 17 -40.07 12.83 -28.60
C THR A 17 -40.91 11.58 -28.32
N ALA A 18 -41.95 11.74 -27.49
CA ALA A 18 -43.25 11.04 -27.43
C ALA A 18 -43.38 9.52 -27.68
N LEU A 19 -44.03 8.80 -26.73
CA LEU A 19 -45.40 8.28 -26.87
C LEU A 19 -45.81 7.40 -25.66
N GLY A 20 -46.97 7.70 -25.08
CA GLY A 20 -47.91 6.67 -24.61
C GLY A 20 -47.98 6.34 -23.11
N GLY A 21 -49.15 6.59 -22.52
CA GLY A 21 -49.75 5.69 -21.52
C GLY A 21 -49.65 6.09 -20.05
N MET A 22 -50.60 6.90 -19.59
CA MET A 22 -50.92 7.03 -18.15
C MET A 22 -51.75 5.82 -17.70
N THR A 23 -51.30 5.12 -16.66
CA THR A 23 -52.18 4.49 -15.67
C THR A 23 -51.64 4.83 -14.27
N PRO A 24 -52.44 5.41 -13.36
CA PRO A 24 -52.00 5.73 -12.02
C PRO A 24 -52.59 4.72 -11.02
N ALA A 25 -51.91 3.61 -10.78
CA ALA A 25 -52.25 2.75 -9.66
C ALA A 25 -51.05 1.91 -9.22
N ALA A 26 -50.45 2.33 -8.10
CA ALA A 26 -49.63 1.51 -7.22
C ALA A 26 -48.32 0.93 -7.79
N ALA A 27 -47.61 1.66 -8.65
CA ALA A 27 -46.15 1.59 -8.61
C ALA A 27 -45.73 2.35 -7.34
N ALA A 28 -45.67 1.62 -6.21
CA ALA A 28 -44.91 2.07 -5.06
C ALA A 28 -43.50 2.32 -5.58
N LEU A 29 -43.22 3.58 -5.90
CA LEU A 29 -41.88 4.10 -6.03
C LEU A 29 -41.24 3.78 -4.69
N ILE A 30 -40.48 2.69 -4.64
CA ILE A 30 -39.28 2.68 -3.84
C ILE A 30 -38.42 3.75 -4.51
N CYS A 31 -38.72 5.00 -4.17
CA CYS A 31 -37.76 6.07 -4.29
C CYS A 31 -36.59 5.52 -3.49
N ASP A 32 -35.53 5.15 -4.20
CA ASP A 32 -34.26 4.83 -3.60
C ASP A 32 -33.89 6.08 -2.78
N ASP A 33 -34.27 6.08 -1.50
CA ASP A 33 -34.07 7.15 -0.52
C ASP A 33 -32.58 7.26 -0.15
N SER A 34 -31.73 6.60 -0.93
CA SER A 34 -30.28 6.59 -0.92
C SER A 34 -29.68 7.94 -1.36
N ASP A 35 -30.47 8.82 -2.00
CA ASP A 35 -30.05 10.16 -2.44
C ASP A 35 -30.54 11.30 -1.54
N LYS A 36 -31.07 11.01 -0.34
CA LYS A 36 -30.93 11.97 0.77
C LYS A 36 -29.47 11.96 1.16
N LYS A 37 -28.69 12.81 0.49
CA LYS A 37 -27.35 13.24 0.88
C LYS A 37 -27.29 13.42 2.39
N ARG A 38 -26.84 12.35 3.05
CA ARG A 38 -25.78 12.29 4.06
C ARG A 38 -25.48 13.67 4.63
N THR A 39 -26.42 14.19 5.38
CA THR A 39 -26.28 15.49 6.02
C THR A 39 -25.21 15.32 7.09
N SER A 40 -24.09 16.01 6.89
CA SER A 40 -23.09 16.35 7.91
C SER A 40 -22.04 15.31 8.34
N ASP A 41 -21.44 14.54 7.43
CA ASP A 41 -20.14 13.90 7.79
C ASP A 41 -19.05 14.92 8.20
N TYR A 42 -19.26 16.20 7.84
CA TYR A 42 -18.44 17.34 8.24
C TYR A 42 -18.23 17.48 9.77
N TRP A 43 -19.06 16.82 10.59
CA TRP A 43 -18.95 16.87 12.06
C TRP A 43 -18.89 15.48 12.71
N ILE A 44 -18.33 14.47 12.03
CA ILE A 44 -18.11 13.17 12.69
C ILE A 44 -17.03 13.32 13.76
N GLU A 45 -17.44 13.14 15.00
CA GLU A 45 -16.52 13.09 16.13
C GLU A 45 -15.60 11.87 16.02
N LYS A 46 -14.29 12.10 16.07
CA LYS A 46 -13.27 11.06 16.11
C LYS A 46 -12.53 11.12 17.43
N ILE A 47 -12.13 9.96 17.93
CA ILE A 47 -11.36 9.83 19.17
C ILE A 47 -9.95 9.38 18.80
N CYS A 48 -8.94 10.15 19.23
CA CYS A 48 -7.55 9.77 19.00
C CYS A 48 -7.18 8.54 19.86
N PRO A 49 -6.66 7.44 19.28
CA PRO A 49 -6.35 6.22 20.02
C PRO A 49 -5.14 6.35 20.97
N ILE A 50 -4.35 7.42 20.83
CA ILE A 50 -3.14 7.63 21.64
C ILE A 50 -3.40 8.48 22.87
N CYS A 51 -4.14 9.59 22.72
CA CYS A 51 -4.35 10.55 23.80
C CYS A 51 -5.82 10.64 24.27
N GLY A 52 -6.75 9.94 23.61
CA GLY A 52 -8.18 9.97 23.94
C GLY A 52 -8.90 11.27 23.59
N LYS A 53 -8.22 12.24 22.96
CA LYS A 53 -8.82 13.52 22.58
C LYS A 53 -9.90 13.31 21.52
N ARG A 54 -11.09 13.84 21.79
CA ARG A 54 -12.20 13.99 20.85
C ARG A 54 -11.92 15.17 19.93
N PHE A 55 -12.01 14.97 18.62
CA PHE A 55 -11.78 16.02 17.63
C PHE A 55 -12.64 15.81 16.38
N TYR A 56 -12.82 16.88 15.63
CA TYR A 56 -13.66 16.94 14.44
C TYR A 56 -12.76 17.28 13.24
N PRO A 57 -12.30 16.28 12.46
CA PRO A 57 -11.57 16.56 11.23
C PRO A 57 -12.52 17.24 10.22
N PRO A 58 -12.19 18.44 9.70
CA PRO A 58 -13.07 19.15 8.77
C PRO A 58 -13.27 18.41 7.44
N THR A 59 -12.22 17.72 6.97
CA THR A 59 -12.19 16.86 5.78
C THR A 59 -11.14 15.77 5.96
N ASP A 60 -11.27 14.67 5.21
CA ASP A 60 -10.31 13.55 5.21
C ASP A 60 -8.92 13.93 4.68
N GLU A 61 -8.83 15.01 3.89
CA GLU A 61 -7.57 15.47 3.26
C GLU A 61 -6.56 16.02 4.26
N TRP A 62 -7.03 16.60 5.38
CA TRP A 62 -6.18 17.26 6.38
C TRP A 62 -6.00 16.43 7.66
N ALA A 63 -6.57 15.23 7.72
CA ALA A 63 -6.51 14.39 8.90
C ALA A 63 -5.23 13.54 8.93
N TYR A 64 -4.55 13.52 10.08
CA TYR A 64 -3.51 12.53 10.33
C TYR A 64 -4.17 11.15 10.42
N ARG A 65 -3.94 10.28 9.43
CA ARG A 65 -4.63 8.99 9.29
C ARG A 65 -3.68 7.84 8.94
N ARG A 66 -3.99 6.64 9.43
CA ARG A 66 -3.41 5.35 9.01
C ARG A 66 -4.54 4.34 8.85
N GLY A 67 -4.84 3.94 7.62
CA GLY A 67 -6.02 3.11 7.35
C GLY A 67 -7.29 3.81 7.84
N ASP A 68 -7.99 3.18 8.78
CA ASP A 68 -9.26 3.67 9.35
C ASP A 68 -9.09 4.47 10.65
N GLU A 69 -7.87 4.60 11.17
CA GLU A 69 -7.59 5.30 12.43
C GLU A 69 -7.20 6.76 12.21
N TYR A 70 -7.85 7.65 12.96
CA TYR A 70 -7.67 9.10 12.92
C TYR A 70 -6.90 9.59 14.16
N PHE A 71 -5.94 10.49 13.96
CA PHE A 71 -5.10 11.05 15.01
C PHE A 71 -5.29 12.55 15.14
N CYS A 72 -5.37 13.05 16.37
CA CYS A 72 -5.64 14.47 16.62
C CYS A 72 -4.44 15.40 16.33
N SER A 73 -3.23 14.85 16.22
CA SER A 73 -2.00 15.60 15.95
C SER A 73 -0.93 14.71 15.34
N TRP A 74 0.03 15.33 14.65
CA TRP A 74 1.23 14.66 14.14
C TRP A 74 1.97 13.87 15.24
N HIS A 75 2.05 14.43 16.45
CA HIS A 75 2.70 13.77 17.59
C HIS A 75 2.01 12.43 17.94
N CYS A 76 0.68 12.40 17.96
CA CYS A 76 -0.08 11.18 18.22
C CYS A 76 0.11 10.17 17.09
N LEU A 77 0.16 10.62 15.83
CA LEU A 77 0.47 9.75 14.70
C LEU A 77 1.86 9.12 14.84
N CYS A 78 2.89 9.90 15.16
CA CYS A 78 4.24 9.38 15.39
C CYS A 78 4.32 8.42 16.58
N GLU A 79 3.61 8.70 17.66
CA GLU A 79 3.54 7.81 18.82
C GLU A 79 2.87 6.47 18.47
N HIS A 80 1.79 6.52 17.69
CA HIS A 80 1.15 5.32 17.16
C HIS A 80 2.13 4.49 16.30
N ASP A 81 2.80 5.13 15.33
CA ASP A 81 3.77 4.46 14.47
C ASP A 81 4.91 3.83 15.31
N ARG A 82 5.42 4.51 16.35
CA ARG A 82 6.42 3.96 17.27
C ARG A 82 5.92 2.73 18.04
N ARG A 83 4.67 2.75 18.52
CA ARG A 83 4.05 1.60 19.22
C ARG A 83 3.86 0.41 18.28
N GLN A 84 3.41 0.64 17.04
CA GLN A 84 3.28 -0.43 16.05
C GLN A 84 4.65 -1.02 15.69
N GLU A 85 5.68 -0.19 15.51
CA GLU A 85 7.05 -0.68 15.30
C GLU A 85 7.56 -1.51 16.48
N ALA A 86 7.31 -1.06 17.72
CA ALA A 86 7.69 -1.82 18.91
C ALA A 86 6.98 -3.17 18.98
N ARG A 87 5.69 -3.23 18.62
CA ARG A 87 4.93 -4.47 18.53
C ARG A 87 5.51 -5.41 17.48
N LEU A 88 5.85 -4.91 16.29
CA LEU A 88 6.49 -5.70 15.23
C LEU A 88 7.87 -6.24 15.66
N ARG A 89 8.64 -5.45 16.41
CA ARG A 89 9.91 -5.90 17.01
C ARG A 89 9.70 -6.98 18.05
N ALA A 90 8.68 -6.88 18.89
CA ALA A 90 8.34 -7.91 19.88
C ALA A 90 7.95 -9.24 19.21
N VAL A 91 7.27 -9.18 18.06
CA VAL A 91 6.96 -10.35 17.22
C VAL A 91 8.21 -10.90 16.50
N GLY A 92 9.36 -10.24 16.63
CA GLY A 92 10.66 -10.72 16.15
C GLY A 92 10.99 -10.39 14.70
N VAL A 93 10.25 -9.48 14.06
CA VAL A 93 10.61 -8.99 12.71
C VAL A 93 11.81 -8.04 12.86
N PRO A 94 13.04 -8.45 12.48
CA PRO A 94 14.21 -7.62 12.71
C PRO A 94 14.22 -6.48 11.70
N LYS A 95 14.08 -5.24 12.18
CA LYS A 95 14.35 -4.04 11.37
C LYS A 95 15.87 -3.82 11.33
N GLY A 96 16.43 -3.64 10.14
CA GLY A 96 17.82 -3.28 9.96
C GLY A 96 18.62 -4.26 9.09
N ARG A 97 19.95 -4.19 9.20
CA ARG A 97 20.86 -5.05 8.45
C ARG A 97 20.70 -6.50 8.91
N LEU A 98 20.61 -7.43 7.96
CA LEU A 98 20.61 -8.87 8.24
C LEU A 98 21.83 -9.23 9.12
N PRO A 99 21.66 -10.00 10.22
CA PRO A 99 22.78 -10.41 11.06
C PRO A 99 23.89 -11.05 10.23
N GLU A 100 25.15 -10.80 10.59
CA GLU A 100 26.29 -11.20 9.75
C GLU A 100 26.36 -12.74 9.57
N ALA A 101 25.97 -13.52 10.57
CA ALA A 101 25.85 -14.98 10.46
C ALA A 101 24.84 -15.42 9.38
N ARG A 102 23.62 -14.87 9.40
CA ARG A 102 22.61 -15.18 8.36
C ARG A 102 23.03 -14.67 6.99
N LYS A 103 23.72 -13.53 6.94
CA LYS A 103 24.23 -12.95 5.68
C LYS A 103 25.33 -13.82 5.07
N THR A 104 26.26 -14.33 5.87
CA THR A 104 27.33 -15.21 5.42
C THR A 104 26.79 -16.55 4.95
N GLU A 105 25.84 -17.15 5.68
CA GLU A 105 25.14 -18.36 5.28
C GLU A 105 24.41 -18.21 3.94
N ARG A 106 23.61 -17.14 3.78
CA ARG A 106 22.94 -16.83 2.51
C ARG A 106 23.95 -16.65 1.38
N ASN A 107 25.03 -15.91 1.60
CA ASN A 107 26.06 -15.68 0.60
C ASN A 107 26.78 -16.98 0.19
N ALA A 108 27.00 -17.89 1.13
CA ALA A 108 27.56 -19.22 0.85
C ALA A 108 26.60 -20.06 0.00
N SER A 109 25.28 -20.01 0.28
CA SER A 109 24.27 -20.67 -0.55
C SER A 109 24.26 -20.12 -1.97
N VAL A 110 24.20 -18.79 -2.13
CA VAL A 110 24.22 -18.11 -3.44
C VAL A 110 25.40 -18.59 -4.29
N ARG A 111 26.58 -18.71 -3.69
CA ARG A 111 27.79 -19.17 -4.40
C ARG A 111 27.74 -20.65 -4.75
N ARG A 112 27.24 -21.50 -3.85
CA ARG A 112 27.09 -22.93 -4.11
C ARG A 112 26.13 -23.17 -5.28
N ASP A 113 25.01 -22.47 -5.28
CA ASP A 113 23.98 -22.57 -6.31
C ASP A 113 24.45 -21.98 -7.64
N TYR A 114 25.24 -20.90 -7.61
CA TYR A 114 25.90 -20.37 -8.80
C TYR A 114 26.91 -21.37 -9.40
N LYS A 115 27.74 -22.02 -8.57
CA LYS A 115 28.69 -23.06 -9.02
C LYS A 115 28.00 -24.27 -9.65
N ARG A 116 26.75 -24.54 -9.29
CA ARG A 116 25.91 -25.59 -9.89
C ARG A 116 25.29 -25.18 -11.24
N GLY A 117 25.56 -23.96 -11.72
CA GLY A 117 25.04 -23.46 -13.00
C GLY A 117 23.65 -22.83 -12.92
N ILE A 118 23.12 -22.55 -11.72
CA ILE A 118 21.83 -21.87 -11.60
C ILE A 118 21.97 -20.43 -12.09
N SER A 119 21.03 -19.99 -12.93
CA SER A 119 21.07 -18.66 -13.52
C SER A 119 20.95 -17.56 -12.46
N VAL A 120 21.59 -16.41 -12.72
CA VAL A 120 21.55 -15.23 -11.83
C VAL A 120 20.12 -14.73 -11.59
N ILE A 121 19.24 -14.85 -12.60
CA ILE A 121 17.83 -14.46 -12.50
C ILE A 121 17.12 -15.33 -11.45
N GLU A 122 17.37 -16.64 -11.51
CA GLU A 122 16.77 -17.59 -10.59
C GLU A 122 17.32 -17.42 -9.16
N LEU A 123 18.62 -17.17 -9.01
CA LEU A 123 19.24 -16.88 -7.69
C LEU A 123 18.65 -15.61 -7.04
N ALA A 124 18.42 -14.56 -7.83
CA ALA A 124 17.82 -13.32 -7.36
C ALA A 124 16.41 -13.54 -6.80
N ARG A 125 15.59 -14.37 -7.46
CA ARG A 125 14.25 -14.74 -6.98
C ARG A 125 14.33 -15.55 -5.70
N ARG A 126 15.12 -16.63 -5.68
CA ARG A 126 15.21 -17.56 -4.54
C ARG A 126 15.68 -16.91 -3.25
N HIS A 127 16.63 -15.98 -3.34
CA HIS A 127 17.22 -15.32 -2.18
C HIS A 127 16.67 -13.92 -1.91
N SER A 128 15.66 -13.48 -2.69
CA SER A 128 15.09 -12.12 -2.63
C SER A 128 16.17 -11.03 -2.67
N LEU A 129 17.10 -11.15 -3.62
CA LEU A 129 18.24 -10.26 -3.81
C LEU A 129 18.17 -9.59 -5.17
N SER A 130 18.70 -8.36 -5.27
CA SER A 130 18.86 -7.74 -6.59
C SER A 130 19.98 -8.43 -7.38
N ARG A 131 19.88 -8.38 -8.72
CA ARG A 131 20.92 -8.94 -9.61
C ARG A 131 22.31 -8.38 -9.28
N THR A 132 22.39 -7.07 -9.04
CA THR A 132 23.62 -6.38 -8.66
C THR A 132 24.19 -6.92 -7.34
N GLN A 133 23.34 -7.22 -6.35
CA GLN A 133 23.80 -7.83 -5.09
C GLN A 133 24.36 -9.23 -5.31
N ILE A 134 23.72 -10.04 -6.17
CA ILE A 134 24.24 -11.37 -6.54
C ILE A 134 25.63 -11.26 -7.17
N TYR A 135 25.82 -10.36 -8.15
CA TYR A 135 27.14 -10.14 -8.77
C TYR A 135 28.19 -9.69 -7.75
N ARG A 136 27.84 -8.83 -6.78
CA ARG A 136 28.76 -8.44 -5.70
C ARG A 136 29.12 -9.64 -4.82
N ILE A 137 28.17 -10.51 -4.48
CA ILE A 137 28.41 -11.70 -3.63
C ILE A 137 29.35 -12.69 -4.32
N ILE A 138 29.21 -12.86 -5.64
CA ILE A 138 30.06 -13.72 -6.46
C ILE A 138 31.44 -13.09 -6.64
N GLY A 139 31.50 -11.81 -7.05
CA GLY A 139 32.75 -11.10 -7.34
C GLY A 139 33.65 -10.86 -6.13
N THR A 140 33.08 -10.68 -4.94
CA THR A 140 33.86 -10.45 -3.69
C THR A 140 34.75 -11.62 -3.28
N HIS A 141 34.51 -12.84 -3.76
CA HIS A 141 35.39 -14.00 -3.49
C HIS A 141 36.40 -14.29 -4.61
N GLY A 142 36.39 -13.51 -5.70
CA GLY A 142 37.34 -13.65 -6.81
C GLY A 142 38.73 -13.05 -6.54
N VAL A 143 38.92 -12.31 -5.45
CA VAL A 143 40.19 -11.60 -5.19
C VAL A 143 41.29 -12.53 -4.65
N ALA A 144 41.00 -13.80 -4.35
CA ALA A 144 41.98 -14.80 -3.93
C ALA A 144 42.35 -15.83 -5.01
N GLY A 145 41.86 -15.72 -6.25
CA GLY A 145 42.16 -16.71 -7.28
C GLY A 145 41.57 -16.42 -8.65
N ASN A 146 42.16 -15.46 -9.37
CA ASN A 146 42.42 -15.51 -10.81
C ASN A 146 42.91 -14.14 -11.29
N ARG A 147 44.23 -13.99 -11.38
CA ARG A 147 44.86 -13.25 -12.49
C ARG A 147 45.48 -14.32 -13.38
N ILE A 148 44.85 -14.56 -14.52
CA ILE A 148 45.50 -15.09 -15.72
C ILE A 148 45.19 -14.06 -16.80
#